data_AF-A0A538BDS4-F1
#
_entry.id   AF-A0A538BDS4-F1
#
_cell.length_a   1.000
_cell.length_b   1.000
_cell.length_c   1.000
_cell.angle_alpha   90.00
_cell.angle_beta   90.00
_cell.angle_gamma   90.00
#
_symmetry.space_group_name_H-M   'P 1'
#
loop_
_entity.id
_entity.type
_entity.pdbx_description
1 polymer ?
#
loop_
_entity_poly.entity_id
_entity_poly.type
_entity_poly.pdbx_seq_one_letter_code
_entity_poly.pdbx_strand_id
1 'polypeptide(L)'
;MSDPVALGAWRRRAQRGPGARRRPPAKAVLAAAAITAVCALAGSRALTSSTAPPAASGPPPCAAVRTALRADIDGDGCDDEVSFTGGVLRAGHVEMRVGGQDDQIALGRWTCGPVTVALLRPATGEVFRFDGWATQGNPVTAVGVGRVDGAVGLRAAARDGGRCDDIAVTRTTEPSVLLPD
;
A
#
# COMPACT_ATOMS: atom_id res chain seq x y z
N MET A 1 -28.85 -26.91 32.77
CA MET A 1 -27.69 -27.63 32.19
C MET A 1 -27.19 -26.75 31.06
N SER A 2 -26.63 -25.55 31.26
CA SER A 2 -25.58 -25.07 32.17
C SER A 2 -24.20 -25.66 31.86
N ASP A 3 -23.49 -25.01 30.94
CA ASP A 3 -22.03 -24.85 30.98
C ASP A 3 -21.60 -23.57 30.21
N PRO A 4 -21.09 -22.53 30.89
CA PRO A 4 -20.45 -21.38 30.27
C PRO A 4 -18.95 -21.29 30.67
N VAL A 5 -18.04 -21.70 29.79
CA VAL A 5 -16.57 -21.54 29.93
C VAL A 5 -16.03 -21.43 28.49
N ALA A 6 -15.42 -20.36 27.97
CA ALA A 6 -14.31 -19.56 28.48
C ALA A 6 -14.28 -18.17 27.81
N LEU A 7 -14.70 -17.13 28.53
CA LEU A 7 -14.37 -15.74 28.25
C LEU A 7 -13.33 -15.29 29.28
N GLY A 8 -12.03 -15.38 28.95
CA GLY A 8 -11.01 -14.87 29.88
C GLY A 8 -9.57 -15.32 29.64
N ALA A 9 -8.94 -14.88 28.53
CA ALA A 9 -7.49 -15.07 28.38
C ALA A 9 -6.71 -13.94 27.68
N TRP A 10 -7.36 -12.92 27.10
CA TRP A 10 -6.62 -11.90 26.34
C TRP A 10 -6.29 -10.61 27.11
N ARG A 11 -6.74 -10.49 28.36
CA ARG A 11 -6.63 -9.27 29.18
C ARG A 11 -5.34 -9.17 30.01
N ARG A 12 -4.18 -9.61 29.47
CA ARG A 12 -2.89 -9.61 30.20
C ARG A 12 -1.65 -9.21 29.40
N ARG A 13 -1.78 -8.34 28.38
CA ARG A 13 -0.59 -7.79 27.68
C ARG A 13 -0.60 -6.29 27.43
N ALA A 14 -1.37 -5.54 28.22
CA ALA A 14 -1.33 -4.08 28.27
C ALA A 14 -1.11 -3.65 29.72
N GLN A 15 0.15 -3.67 30.20
CA GLN A 15 0.61 -2.98 31.42
C GLN A 15 2.12 -3.22 31.64
N ARG A 16 2.96 -2.56 30.84
CA ARG A 16 4.36 -2.21 31.22
C ARG A 16 4.79 -0.94 30.49
N GLY A 17 4.39 0.20 31.02
CA GLY A 17 5.26 1.39 31.10
C GLY A 17 5.48 1.69 32.58
N PRO A 18 6.39 2.60 33.00
CA PRO A 18 7.32 3.43 32.23
C PRO A 18 8.78 3.28 32.72
N GLY A 19 9.72 3.12 31.78
CA GLY A 19 11.16 3.12 32.08
C GLY A 19 11.80 4.44 31.69
N ALA A 20 11.75 5.44 32.58
CA ALA A 20 12.61 6.60 32.50
C ALA A 20 14.08 6.17 32.62
N ARG A 21 14.95 6.54 31.66
CA ARG A 21 16.40 6.67 31.89
C ARG A 21 17.11 7.44 30.76
N ARG A 22 17.49 8.66 31.13
CA ARG A 22 18.79 9.33 30.90
C ARG A 22 19.25 9.62 29.47
N ARG A 23 19.14 10.90 29.09
CA ARG A 23 20.05 11.58 28.15
C ARG A 23 21.49 11.59 28.68
N PRO A 24 22.50 11.44 27.80
CA PRO A 24 23.76 12.15 27.93
C PRO A 24 24.02 13.11 26.74
N PRO A 25 24.95 14.07 26.90
CA PRO A 25 25.09 15.23 26.03
C PRO A 25 26.16 15.10 24.93
N ALA A 26 26.01 15.99 23.94
CA ALA A 26 27.01 16.65 23.11
C ALA A 26 27.98 15.81 22.27
N LYS A 27 28.01 16.10 20.96
CA LYS A 27 29.21 16.60 20.26
C LYS A 27 28.82 17.24 18.94
N ALA A 28 29.14 18.52 18.83
CA ALA A 28 29.15 19.28 17.60
C ALA A 28 30.25 18.76 16.66
N VAL A 29 29.97 18.72 15.36
CA VAL A 29 31.02 18.78 14.33
C VAL A 29 30.57 19.76 13.26
N LEU A 30 31.15 20.95 13.34
CA LEU A 30 31.28 21.90 12.23
C LEU A 30 32.19 21.28 11.17
N ALA A 31 31.83 21.41 9.89
CA ALA A 31 32.80 21.38 8.80
C ALA A 31 32.31 22.27 7.66
N ALA A 32 32.88 23.47 7.61
CA ALA A 32 32.87 24.35 6.46
C ALA A 32 33.88 23.85 5.42
N ALA A 33 33.54 23.94 4.14
CA ALA A 33 34.52 24.00 3.06
C ALA A 33 33.95 24.79 1.89
N ALA A 34 34.26 26.08 1.87
CA ALA A 34 34.19 26.91 0.69
C ALA A 34 35.32 26.49 -0.26
N ILE A 35 35.01 26.27 -1.53
CA ILE A 35 36.00 26.21 -2.60
C ILE A 35 35.58 27.21 -3.67
N THR A 36 36.23 28.38 -3.60
CA THR A 36 36.35 29.35 -4.69
C THR A 36 37.34 28.81 -5.72
N ALA A 37 36.91 28.67 -6.96
CA ALA A 37 37.81 28.51 -8.11
C ALA A 37 37.35 29.46 -9.22
N VAL A 38 38.05 30.58 -9.32
CA VAL A 38 38.03 31.54 -10.43
C VAL A 38 39.12 31.13 -11.42
N CYS A 39 38.79 31.04 -12.70
CA CYS A 39 39.65 31.16 -13.90
C CYS A 39 38.79 30.77 -15.12
N ALA A 40 38.92 31.27 -16.34
CA ALA A 40 39.50 32.46 -16.95
C ALA A 40 38.96 32.43 -18.40
N LEU A 41 38.86 33.58 -19.04
CA LEU A 41 38.35 33.76 -20.40
C LEU A 41 39.16 32.99 -21.45
N ALA A 42 38.47 32.23 -22.31
CA ALA A 42 38.96 31.89 -23.65
C ALA A 42 37.75 31.79 -24.59
N GLY A 43 37.55 32.84 -25.39
CA GLY A 43 36.56 32.87 -26.44
C GLY A 43 36.95 31.91 -27.57
N SER A 44 36.02 31.05 -27.97
CA SER A 44 36.10 30.26 -29.19
C SER A 44 34.71 30.23 -29.81
N ARG A 45 34.51 31.00 -30.89
CA ARG A 45 33.32 30.90 -31.74
C ARG A 45 33.39 29.60 -32.52
N ALA A 46 32.87 28.52 -31.94
CA ALA A 46 32.55 27.31 -32.70
C ALA A 46 31.17 27.51 -33.35
N LEU A 47 31.12 27.40 -34.68
CA LEU A 47 29.89 27.35 -35.46
C LEU A 47 29.08 26.14 -34.97
N THR A 48 28.01 26.39 -34.23
CA THR A 48 27.08 25.36 -33.79
C THR A 48 26.24 24.93 -34.97
N SER A 49 26.68 23.87 -35.65
CA SER A 49 25.77 23.03 -36.42
C SER A 49 24.73 22.48 -35.44
N SER A 50 23.58 23.15 -35.36
CA SER A 50 22.41 22.70 -34.62
C SER A 50 21.83 21.47 -35.32
N THR A 51 22.51 20.34 -35.13
CA THR A 51 21.90 19.03 -35.35
C THR A 51 20.93 18.87 -34.20
N ALA A 52 19.63 19.05 -34.48
CA ALA A 52 18.60 18.76 -33.50
C ALA A 52 18.89 17.36 -32.92
N PRO A 53 18.97 17.21 -31.58
CA PRO A 53 19.11 15.88 -31.00
C PRO A 53 17.97 15.02 -31.54
N PRO A 54 18.21 13.76 -31.92
CA PRO A 54 17.11 12.85 -32.24
C PRO A 54 16.14 12.93 -31.07
N ALA A 55 14.86 13.16 -31.36
CA ALA A 55 13.82 13.14 -30.33
C ALA A 55 14.04 11.88 -29.52
N ALA A 56 14.41 12.03 -28.25
CA ALA A 56 14.51 10.91 -27.35
C ALA A 56 13.13 10.25 -27.40
N SER A 57 13.08 9.03 -27.92
CA SER A 57 11.90 8.19 -27.80
C SER A 57 11.58 8.18 -26.32
N GLY A 58 10.48 8.81 -25.92
CA GLY A 58 10.05 8.80 -24.54
C GLY A 58 9.95 7.36 -24.05
N PRO A 59 9.90 7.14 -22.72
CA PRO A 59 9.56 5.85 -22.17
C PRO A 59 8.36 5.28 -22.92
N PRO A 60 8.34 3.97 -23.26
CA PRO A 60 7.18 3.38 -23.91
C PRO A 60 5.95 3.72 -23.08
N PRO A 61 4.86 4.20 -23.69
CA PRO A 61 3.65 4.52 -22.96
C PRO A 61 3.10 3.23 -22.31
N CYS A 62 2.57 3.34 -21.10
CA CYS A 62 1.93 2.23 -20.41
C CYS A 62 0.89 1.54 -21.29
N ALA A 63 0.85 0.21 -21.25
CA ALA A 63 -0.21 -0.53 -21.90
C ALA A 63 -1.57 -0.20 -21.25
N ALA A 64 -2.61 -0.07 -22.06
CA ALA A 64 -3.95 0.22 -21.54
C ALA A 64 -4.55 -1.02 -20.86
N VAL A 65 -4.76 -0.96 -19.55
CA VAL A 65 -5.50 -1.97 -18.78
C VAL A 65 -7.00 -1.67 -18.82
N ARG A 66 -7.81 -2.64 -19.26
CA ARG A 66 -9.25 -2.48 -19.48
C ARG A 66 -10.12 -3.01 -18.33
N THR A 67 -9.53 -3.70 -17.37
CA THR A 67 -10.24 -4.26 -16.22
C THR A 67 -10.55 -3.20 -15.18
N ALA A 68 -11.58 -3.47 -14.38
CA ALA A 68 -11.95 -2.61 -13.26
C ALA A 68 -10.89 -2.63 -12.15
N LEU A 69 -10.31 -3.80 -11.88
CA LEU A 69 -9.24 -3.96 -10.90
C LEU A 69 -7.88 -3.83 -11.58
N ARG A 70 -7.10 -2.85 -11.13
CA ARG A 70 -5.77 -2.54 -11.63
C ARG A 70 -4.95 -1.78 -10.58
N ALA A 71 -3.64 -1.95 -10.59
CA ALA A 71 -2.70 -1.27 -9.70
C ALA A 71 -1.27 -1.39 -10.25
N ASP A 72 -0.42 -0.40 -9.98
CA ASP A 72 1.03 -0.48 -10.21
C ASP A 72 1.68 -1.37 -9.14
N ILE A 73 2.04 -2.61 -9.51
CA ILE A 73 2.52 -3.64 -8.57
C ILE A 73 4.03 -3.65 -8.48
N ASP A 74 4.73 -3.35 -9.59
CA ASP A 74 6.18 -3.39 -9.68
C ASP A 74 6.85 -2.02 -9.53
N GLY A 75 6.06 -0.95 -9.46
CA GLY A 75 6.51 0.42 -9.22
C GLY A 75 7.06 1.11 -10.46
N ASP A 76 6.76 0.61 -11.66
CA ASP A 76 7.21 1.21 -12.91
C ASP A 76 6.36 2.43 -13.34
N GLY A 77 5.27 2.70 -12.61
CA GLY A 77 4.34 3.80 -12.86
C GLY A 77 3.20 3.45 -13.81
N CYS A 78 3.09 2.19 -14.23
CA CYS A 78 2.03 1.67 -15.06
C CYS A 78 1.10 0.77 -14.25
N ASP A 79 -0.21 0.86 -14.48
CA ASP A 79 -1.16 -0.06 -13.88
C ASP A 79 -1.03 -1.45 -14.51
N ASP A 80 -0.97 -2.48 -13.67
CA ASP A 80 -1.13 -3.88 -14.04
C ASP A 80 -2.59 -4.33 -13.93
N GLU A 81 -2.97 -5.31 -14.74
CA GLU A 81 -4.25 -6.01 -14.56
C GLU A 81 -4.24 -6.85 -13.28
N VAL A 82 -5.33 -6.74 -12.52
CA VAL A 82 -5.57 -7.56 -11.33
C VAL A 82 -6.86 -8.37 -11.52
N SER A 83 -6.80 -9.66 -11.19
CA SER A 83 -7.97 -10.53 -11.12
C SER A 83 -7.91 -11.42 -9.87
N PHE A 84 -9.07 -11.76 -9.35
CA PHE A 84 -9.19 -12.60 -8.15
C PHE A 84 -10.26 -13.67 -8.37
N THR A 85 -9.89 -14.93 -8.19
CA THR A 85 -10.80 -16.06 -8.35
C THR A 85 -10.38 -17.21 -7.45
N GLY A 86 -11.30 -17.73 -6.64
CA GLY A 86 -11.08 -18.93 -5.84
C GLY A 86 -9.93 -18.80 -4.82
N GLY A 87 -9.72 -17.61 -4.24
CA GLY A 87 -8.64 -17.37 -3.28
C GLY A 87 -7.28 -17.04 -3.91
N VAL A 88 -7.20 -17.05 -5.24
CA VAL A 88 -5.98 -16.74 -6.00
C VAL A 88 -6.09 -15.35 -6.61
N LEU A 89 -5.11 -14.51 -6.32
CA LEU A 89 -4.90 -13.19 -6.90
C LEU A 89 -3.85 -13.29 -8.00
N ARG A 90 -4.22 -12.90 -9.22
CA ARG A 90 -3.29 -12.69 -10.34
C ARG A 90 -3.13 -11.20 -10.55
N ALA A 91 -1.90 -10.74 -10.59
CA ALA A 91 -1.58 -9.33 -10.55
C ALA A 91 -0.32 -9.13 -11.41
N GLY A 92 -0.49 -8.60 -12.63
CA GLY A 92 0.56 -8.61 -13.65
C GLY A 92 1.08 -10.04 -13.92
N HIS A 93 2.38 -10.26 -13.72
CA HIS A 93 3.05 -11.56 -13.90
C HIS A 93 3.11 -12.42 -12.62
N VAL A 94 2.51 -11.96 -11.52
CA VAL A 94 2.56 -12.62 -10.21
C VAL A 94 1.23 -13.30 -9.89
N GLU A 95 1.31 -14.50 -9.31
CA GLU A 95 0.17 -15.26 -8.80
C GLU A 95 0.36 -15.56 -7.31
N MET A 96 -0.63 -15.22 -6.48
CA MET A 96 -0.57 -15.33 -5.03
C MET A 96 -1.84 -15.97 -4.48
N ARG A 97 -1.70 -16.86 -3.50
CA ARG A 97 -2.82 -17.29 -2.65
C ARG A 97 -2.99 -16.28 -1.52
N VAL A 98 -4.09 -15.53 -1.56
CA VAL A 98 -4.39 -14.48 -0.58
C VAL A 98 -5.57 -14.82 0.33
N GLY A 99 -6.45 -15.75 -0.09
CA GLY A 99 -7.66 -16.10 0.66
C GLY A 99 -8.26 -17.45 0.27
N GLY A 100 -9.52 -17.63 0.65
CA GLY A 100 -10.37 -18.77 0.31
C GLY A 100 -11.29 -18.54 -0.89
N GLN A 101 -12.11 -19.55 -1.20
CA GLN A 101 -12.97 -19.58 -2.39
C GLN A 101 -14.02 -18.46 -2.43
N ASP A 102 -14.61 -18.16 -1.27
CA ASP A 102 -15.72 -17.20 -1.12
C ASP A 102 -15.29 -15.87 -0.50
N ASP A 103 -13.99 -15.67 -0.33
CA ASP A 103 -13.45 -14.39 0.12
C ASP A 103 -13.65 -13.35 -1.01
N GLN A 104 -13.66 -12.07 -0.64
CA GLN A 104 -13.78 -10.96 -1.59
C GLN A 104 -12.60 -10.02 -1.42
N ILE A 105 -12.22 -9.31 -2.48
CA ILE A 105 -11.16 -8.31 -2.43
C ILE A 105 -11.65 -6.93 -2.88
N ALA A 106 -10.96 -5.90 -2.40
CA ALA A 106 -11.01 -4.56 -2.95
C ALA A 106 -9.58 -4.03 -3.11
N LEU A 107 -9.40 -3.10 -4.05
CA LEU A 107 -8.16 -2.36 -4.23
C LEU A 107 -8.36 -0.90 -3.80
N GLY A 108 -7.37 -0.31 -3.13
CA GLY A 108 -7.42 1.07 -2.68
C GLY A 108 -6.14 1.52 -1.98
N ARG A 109 -6.05 2.83 -1.71
CA ARG A 109 -4.93 3.49 -1.04
C ARG A 109 -5.15 3.55 0.47
N TRP A 110 -5.12 2.38 1.10
CA TRP A 110 -5.46 2.24 2.52
C TRP A 110 -4.48 2.95 3.45
N THR A 111 -3.19 2.99 3.11
CA THR A 111 -2.15 3.63 3.92
C THR A 111 -1.73 4.99 3.36
N CYS A 112 -2.59 5.60 2.53
CA CYS A 112 -2.27 6.82 1.76
C CYS A 112 -1.04 6.68 0.83
N GLY A 113 -0.69 5.44 0.50
CA GLY A 113 0.44 5.08 -0.36
C GLY A 113 -0.01 4.52 -1.72
N PRO A 114 0.74 3.54 -2.26
CA PRO A 114 0.32 2.76 -3.42
C PRO A 114 -1.02 2.05 -3.20
N VAL A 115 -1.67 1.67 -4.28
CA VAL A 115 -2.90 0.86 -4.24
C VAL A 115 -2.53 -0.56 -3.83
N THR A 116 -3.20 -1.08 -2.80
CA THR A 116 -2.97 -2.45 -2.30
C THR A 116 -4.30 -3.16 -2.02
N VAL A 117 -4.23 -4.40 -1.52
CA VAL A 117 -5.38 -5.29 -1.37
C VAL A 117 -6.01 -5.16 0.02
N ALA A 118 -7.34 -5.11 0.08
CA ALA A 118 -8.12 -5.46 1.25
C ALA A 118 -8.89 -6.77 0.96
N LEU A 119 -9.06 -7.61 1.96
CA LEU A 119 -9.74 -8.89 1.85
C LEU A 119 -10.83 -9.01 2.92
N LEU A 120 -12.02 -9.44 2.49
CA LEU A 120 -13.15 -9.78 3.36
C LEU A 120 -13.37 -11.29 3.29
N ARG A 121 -13.55 -11.91 4.46
CA ARG A 121 -14.09 -13.26 4.59
C ARG A 121 -15.57 -13.18 5.02
N PRO A 122 -16.54 -13.28 4.10
CA PRO A 122 -17.96 -13.16 4.46
C PRO A 122 -18.41 -14.18 5.51
N ALA A 123 -17.86 -15.39 5.48
CA ALA A 123 -18.21 -16.47 6.42
C ALA A 123 -17.95 -16.11 7.90
N THR A 124 -16.95 -15.26 8.19
CA THR A 124 -16.59 -14.86 9.56
C THR A 124 -16.75 -13.36 9.81
N GLY A 125 -16.97 -12.58 8.75
CA GLY A 125 -16.96 -11.12 8.77
C GLY A 125 -15.57 -10.50 8.93
N GLU A 126 -14.49 -11.30 8.90
CA GLU A 126 -13.13 -10.80 9.12
C GLU A 126 -12.64 -9.97 7.93
N VAL A 127 -12.00 -8.84 8.23
CA VAL A 127 -11.45 -7.91 7.26
C VAL A 127 -9.97 -7.75 7.48
N PHE A 128 -9.22 -7.88 6.40
CA PHE A 128 -7.77 -7.82 6.35
C PHE A 128 -7.32 -6.76 5.35
N ARG A 129 -6.14 -6.21 5.59
CA ARG A 129 -5.46 -5.27 4.70
C ARG A 129 -4.05 -5.76 4.43
N PHE A 130 -3.57 -5.57 3.21
CA PHE A 130 -2.18 -5.78 2.84
C PHE A 130 -1.53 -4.42 2.61
N ASP A 131 -0.40 -4.17 3.26
CA ASP A 131 0.30 -2.87 3.17
C ASP A 131 1.27 -2.80 1.97
N GLY A 132 1.30 -3.84 1.15
CA GLY A 132 2.11 -3.94 -0.05
C GLY A 132 1.77 -5.19 -0.86
N TRP A 133 2.45 -5.33 -1.98
CA TRP A 133 2.36 -6.49 -2.85
C TRP A 133 3.46 -7.50 -2.52
N ALA A 134 3.11 -8.78 -2.49
CA ALA A 134 4.12 -9.83 -2.36
C ALA A 134 4.83 -10.02 -3.71
N THR A 135 6.14 -10.17 -3.66
CA THR A 135 6.97 -10.49 -4.83
C THR A 135 7.78 -11.76 -4.57
N GLN A 136 8.45 -12.26 -5.61
CA GLN A 136 9.31 -13.44 -5.47
C GLN A 136 10.40 -13.17 -4.42
N GLY A 137 10.35 -13.89 -3.30
CA GLY A 137 11.31 -13.74 -2.19
C GLY A 137 10.95 -12.67 -1.15
N ASN A 138 9.86 -11.92 -1.35
CA ASN A 138 9.38 -10.94 -0.38
C ASN A 138 7.88 -11.15 -0.09
N PRO A 139 7.52 -12.04 0.85
CA PRO A 139 6.14 -12.27 1.23
C PRO A 139 5.60 -11.10 2.06
N VAL A 140 4.34 -10.72 1.83
CA VAL A 140 3.63 -9.73 2.64
C VAL A 140 2.62 -10.45 3.54
N THR A 141 2.53 -10.01 4.79
CA THR A 141 1.54 -10.52 5.75
C THR A 141 0.36 -9.56 5.84
N ALA A 142 -0.84 -10.13 5.93
CA ALA A 142 -2.07 -9.38 6.14
C ALA A 142 -2.14 -8.79 7.56
N VAL A 143 -2.61 -7.55 7.66
CA VAL A 143 -2.98 -6.88 8.90
C VAL A 143 -4.48 -7.08 9.12
N GLY A 144 -4.87 -7.60 10.28
CA GLY A 144 -6.28 -7.69 10.66
C GLY A 144 -6.81 -6.30 11.00
N VAL A 145 -7.79 -5.82 10.22
CA VAL A 145 -8.44 -4.51 10.43
C VAL A 145 -9.57 -4.64 11.45
N GLY A 146 -10.34 -5.71 11.34
CA GLY A 146 -11.45 -5.95 12.26
C GLY A 146 -12.39 -7.06 11.79
N ARG A 147 -13.59 -7.05 12.38
CA ARG A 147 -14.68 -7.95 12.02
C ARG A 147 -15.98 -7.17 11.90
N VAL A 148 -16.77 -7.47 10.88
CA VAL A 148 -18.08 -6.88 10.64
C VAL A 148 -19.11 -7.99 10.50
N ASP A 149 -20.00 -8.12 11.48
CA ASP A 149 -21.05 -9.12 11.45
C ASP A 149 -22.02 -8.87 10.28
N GLY A 150 -22.40 -9.94 9.59
CA GLY A 150 -23.29 -9.88 8.42
C GLY A 150 -22.65 -9.24 7.18
N ALA A 151 -21.32 -9.15 7.12
CA ALA A 151 -20.61 -8.62 5.95
C ALA A 151 -20.83 -9.48 4.70
N VAL A 152 -21.16 -8.82 3.59
CA VAL A 152 -21.45 -9.45 2.29
C VAL A 152 -20.74 -8.76 1.12
N GLY A 153 -20.13 -7.60 1.35
CA GLY A 153 -19.44 -6.87 0.29
C GLY A 153 -18.29 -6.03 0.84
N LEU A 154 -17.31 -5.80 -0.02
CA LEU A 154 -16.12 -5.00 0.27
C LEU A 154 -15.87 -4.05 -0.90
N ARG A 155 -15.56 -2.78 -0.60
CA ARG A 155 -15.15 -1.80 -1.61
C ARG A 155 -14.25 -0.72 -1.00
N ALA A 156 -13.53 -0.02 -1.86
CA ALA A 156 -12.92 1.26 -1.49
C ALA A 156 -14.00 2.35 -1.37
N ALA A 157 -13.80 3.27 -0.44
CA ALA A 157 -14.51 4.54 -0.36
C ALA A 157 -13.49 5.66 -0.27
N ALA A 158 -13.57 6.66 -1.15
CA ALA A 158 -12.66 7.79 -1.08
C ALA A 158 -12.79 8.50 0.27
N ARG A 159 -11.66 8.70 0.97
CA ARG A 159 -11.60 9.49 2.20
C ARG A 159 -11.65 10.98 1.85
N ASP A 160 -12.19 11.78 2.75
CA ASP A 160 -12.16 13.24 2.65
C ASP A 160 -10.74 13.76 2.36
N GLY A 161 -10.60 14.60 1.34
CA GLY A 161 -9.31 15.07 0.84
C GLY A 161 -8.68 14.22 -0.27
N GLY A 162 -9.28 13.08 -0.64
CA GLY A 162 -9.10 12.39 -1.92
C GLY A 162 -7.76 11.68 -2.16
N ARG A 163 -6.87 11.61 -1.16
CA ARG A 163 -5.55 10.95 -1.30
C ARG A 163 -5.50 9.52 -0.78
N CYS A 164 -6.51 9.11 -0.02
CA CYS A 164 -6.57 7.81 0.62
C CYS A 164 -7.99 7.24 0.50
N ASP A 165 -8.11 5.94 0.72
CA ASP A 165 -9.39 5.24 0.71
C ASP A 165 -9.66 4.62 2.08
N ASP A 166 -10.90 4.68 2.53
CA ASP A 166 -11.43 3.88 3.63
C ASP A 166 -11.91 2.51 3.12
N ILE A 167 -11.85 1.51 3.99
CA ILE A 167 -12.44 0.20 3.71
C ILE A 167 -13.93 0.26 4.04
N ALA A 168 -14.78 0.18 3.01
CA ALA A 168 -16.22 0.14 3.19
C ALA A 168 -16.74 -1.29 3.07
N VAL A 169 -17.41 -1.74 4.14
CA VAL A 169 -17.99 -3.08 4.23
C VAL A 169 -19.51 -2.97 4.12
N THR A 170 -20.08 -3.61 3.11
CA THR A 170 -21.52 -3.78 2.96
C THR A 170 -22.00 -4.93 3.83
N ARG A 171 -23.12 -4.73 4.53
CA ARG A 171 -23.78 -5.74 5.37
C ARG A 171 -25.13 -6.12 4.76
N THR A 172 -25.64 -7.30 5.10
CA THR A 172 -27.02 -7.70 4.76
C THR A 172 -28.06 -6.74 5.31
N THR A 173 -27.77 -6.10 6.45
CA THR A 173 -28.61 -5.09 7.09
C THR A 173 -27.94 -3.72 7.02
N GLU A 174 -28.65 -2.69 6.56
CA GLU A 174 -28.11 -1.33 6.41
C GLU A 174 -27.80 -0.63 7.74
N PRO A 175 -26.89 0.39 7.77
CA PRO A 175 -26.04 0.87 6.67
C PRO A 175 -24.67 0.17 6.59
N SER A 176 -23.89 0.45 5.53
CA SER A 176 -22.48 0.00 5.41
C SER A 176 -21.62 0.56 6.55
N VAL A 177 -20.53 -0.14 6.88
CA VAL A 177 -19.56 0.28 7.91
C VAL A 177 -18.27 0.71 7.23
N LEU A 178 -17.76 1.89 7.60
CA LEU A 178 -16.40 2.31 7.26
C LEU A 178 -15.46 1.83 8.35
N LEU A 179 -14.40 1.12 7.95
CA LEU A 179 -13.34 0.72 8.85
C LEU A 179 -12.15 1.69 8.67
N PRO A 180 -11.64 2.25 9.78
CA PRO A 180 -10.41 3.05 9.74
C PRO A 180 -9.17 2.18 9.50
N ASP A 181 -8.06 2.84 9.20
CA ASP A 181 -6.73 2.23 9.01
C ASP A 181 -6.13 1.65 10.29
#